data_AF-A0A370C3Z0-F1
#
_entry.id   AF-A0A370C3Z0-F1
#
_cell.length_a   1.000
_cell.length_b   1.000
_cell.length_c   1.000
_cell.angle_alpha   90.00
_cell.angle_beta   90.00
_cell.angle_gamma   90.00
#
_symmetry.space_group_name_H-M   'P 1'
#
loop_
_entity.id
_entity.type
_entity.pdbx_description
1 polymer ?
#
loop_
_entity_poly.entity_id
_entity_poly.type
_entity_poly.pdbx_seq_one_letter_code
_entity_poly.pdbx_strand_id
1 'polypeptide(L)'
;MERWASASQDFRDSYQARASLPESGIEYSLPLRTRIRHSPKEFLCLAPVDPENHATNYTRLVKLLILLYTSIHHGGMSHPMGHEPDPYPQIPAVFPDHTRCPPTPEALIPQYCLESADFRYLSMTHTGTVLFPGFFNTIFIVIDQEALNTGQLILLELRPNGQIEDCTRIRPWHAGKIMLFHNALGWFLSEMSGKRERSSWLPGNYPLNLDQPLVDIIDSAQQKREIDIRGFTRELLTAQLEVFAPGYLALEKQGLEVQYDLANLMAGDDIRSYNYMIPMGDPARRQAPSRQ
;
A
#
# COMPACT_ATOMS: atom_id res chain seq x y z
N MET A 1 8.29 31.02 21.55
CA MET A 1 8.57 29.57 21.54
C MET A 1 9.85 29.37 20.73
N GLU A 2 10.98 29.10 21.38
CA GLU A 2 12.17 28.63 20.65
C GLU A 2 11.87 27.26 20.05
N ARG A 3 12.18 27.06 18.77
CA ARG A 3 11.99 25.76 18.12
C ARG A 3 13.13 24.86 18.59
N TRP A 4 12.80 23.76 19.25
CA TRP A 4 13.76 22.79 19.78
C TRP A 4 14.83 22.40 18.75
N ALA A 5 14.42 22.17 17.50
CA ALA A 5 15.30 21.83 16.37
C ALA A 5 16.29 22.95 15.97
N SER A 6 16.04 24.21 16.32
CA SER A 6 16.93 25.35 16.08
C SER A 6 17.63 25.85 17.34
N ALA A 7 17.41 25.22 18.50
CA ALA A 7 18.08 25.60 19.75
C ALA A 7 19.56 25.19 19.72
N SER A 8 20.41 25.93 20.44
CA SER A 8 21.83 25.60 20.57
C SER A 8 22.05 24.26 21.30
N GLN A 9 23.22 23.66 21.09
CA GLN A 9 23.57 22.42 21.79
C GLN A 9 23.60 22.63 23.32
N ASP A 10 24.20 23.73 23.79
CA ASP A 10 24.24 24.08 25.22
C ASP A 10 22.86 24.14 25.86
N PHE A 11 21.85 24.66 25.14
CA PHE A 11 20.47 24.69 25.61
C PHE A 11 19.90 23.27 25.74
N ARG A 12 20.12 22.41 24.73
CA ARG A 12 19.62 21.02 24.73
C ARG A 12 20.26 20.21 25.85
N ASP A 13 21.57 20.33 26.02
CA ASP A 13 22.31 19.63 27.08
C ASP A 13 21.83 20.08 28.46
N SER A 14 21.64 21.39 28.65
CA SER A 14 21.11 21.96 29.89
C SER A 14 19.70 21.44 30.22
N TYR A 15 18.83 21.30 29.23
CA TYR A 15 17.51 20.70 29.42
C TYR A 15 17.62 19.21 29.75
N GLN A 16 18.38 18.43 28.98
CA GLN A 16 18.52 16.98 29.16
C GLN A 16 19.10 16.63 30.54
N ALA A 17 20.04 17.44 31.04
CA ALA A 17 20.59 17.27 32.39
C ALA A 17 19.56 17.49 33.52
N ARG A 18 18.49 18.25 33.27
CA ARG A 18 17.42 18.52 34.24
C ARG A 18 16.16 17.67 34.02
N ALA A 19 15.93 17.22 32.79
CA ALA A 19 14.75 16.48 32.42
C ALA A 19 14.79 15.07 33.03
N SER A 20 13.71 14.69 33.69
CA SER A 20 13.52 13.30 34.11
C SER A 20 13.35 12.42 32.87
N LEU A 21 13.93 11.22 32.90
CA LEU A 21 13.65 10.23 31.86
C LEU A 21 12.19 9.81 31.97
N PRO A 22 11.39 9.91 30.88
CA PRO A 22 10.04 9.38 30.89
C PRO A 22 10.08 7.85 31.05
N GLU A 23 9.14 7.29 31.79
CA GLU A 23 9.00 5.86 31.99
C GLU A 23 8.51 5.15 30.70
N SER A 24 7.85 5.90 29.80
CA SER A 24 7.39 5.37 28.51
C SER A 24 7.34 6.42 27.40
N GLY A 25 7.50 5.99 26.13
CA GLY A 25 7.38 6.86 24.94
C GLY A 25 5.96 7.41 24.68
N ILE A 26 4.99 7.06 25.52
CA ILE A 26 3.60 7.54 25.47
C ILE A 26 3.28 8.50 26.62
N GLU A 27 4.28 8.89 27.42
CA GLU A 27 4.14 9.80 28.55
C GLU A 27 4.09 11.28 28.11
N TYR A 28 3.21 11.58 27.15
CA TYR A 28 2.91 12.93 26.70
C TYR A 28 1.41 13.23 26.90
N SER A 29 1.02 14.50 26.77
CA SER A 29 -0.32 14.96 27.20
C SER A 29 -1.48 14.15 26.59
N LEU A 30 -2.51 13.86 27.40
CA LEU A 30 -3.70 13.09 26.99
C LEU A 30 -4.37 13.62 25.70
N PRO A 31 -4.50 14.94 25.46
CA PRO A 31 -5.05 15.45 24.21
C PRO A 31 -4.30 14.96 22.96
N LEU A 32 -2.96 14.94 23.01
CA LEU A 32 -2.12 14.44 21.91
C LEU A 32 -2.31 12.92 21.73
N ARG A 33 -2.40 12.16 22.83
CA ARG A 33 -2.64 10.70 22.78
C ARG A 33 -4.01 10.36 22.20
N THR A 34 -5.04 11.14 22.53
CA THR A 34 -6.41 10.91 22.03
C THR A 34 -6.62 11.32 20.57
N ARG A 35 -5.73 12.15 20.01
CA ARG A 35 -5.72 12.53 18.58
C ARG A 35 -5.19 11.38 17.71
N ILE A 36 -4.34 10.55 18.27
CA ILE A 36 -3.64 9.46 17.61
C ILE A 36 -4.42 8.15 17.90
N ARG A 37 -5.52 7.91 17.19
CA ARG A 37 -6.45 6.80 17.50
C ARG A 37 -6.14 5.50 16.77
N HIS A 38 -5.37 5.54 15.69
CA HIS A 38 -5.12 4.37 14.85
C HIS A 38 -3.63 4.18 14.60
N SER A 39 -3.22 2.93 14.40
CA SER A 39 -1.91 2.65 13.84
C SER A 39 -1.83 3.29 12.46
N PRO A 40 -0.70 3.93 12.12
CA PRO A 40 -0.47 4.39 10.77
C PRO A 40 -0.64 3.24 9.77
N LYS A 41 -1.30 3.53 8.65
CA LYS A 41 -1.25 2.69 7.44
C LYS A 41 0.12 2.76 6.78
N GLU A 42 0.57 1.67 6.20
CA GLU A 42 1.76 1.63 5.35
C GLU A 42 1.35 1.71 3.88
N PHE A 43 0.04 1.60 3.60
CA PHE A 43 -0.55 1.77 2.28
C PHE A 43 -1.17 3.16 2.06
N LEU A 44 -0.62 3.92 1.12
CA LEU A 44 -0.83 5.36 1.01
C LEU A 44 -1.10 5.80 -0.43
N CYS A 45 -1.97 6.79 -0.61
CA CYS A 45 -2.22 7.44 -1.89
C CYS A 45 -1.85 8.92 -1.80
N LEU A 46 -0.88 9.30 -2.62
CA LEU A 46 -0.32 10.65 -2.72
C LEU A 46 -0.92 11.42 -3.90
N ALA A 47 -1.37 10.71 -4.93
CA ALA A 47 -2.03 11.31 -6.08
C ALA A 47 -3.40 11.91 -5.71
N PRO A 48 -3.81 13.03 -6.33
CA PRO A 48 -5.15 13.54 -6.14
C PRO A 48 -6.16 12.63 -6.83
N VAL A 49 -7.10 12.10 -6.06
CA VAL A 49 -8.06 11.07 -6.50
C VAL A 49 -9.50 11.45 -6.14
N ASP A 50 -9.77 12.72 -5.86
CA ASP A 50 -11.13 13.18 -5.63
C ASP A 50 -12.03 12.92 -6.86
N PRO A 51 -13.19 12.26 -6.73
CA PRO A 51 -14.06 11.94 -7.86
C PRO A 51 -14.56 13.18 -8.63
N GLU A 52 -14.75 14.32 -7.96
CA GLU A 52 -15.30 15.53 -8.59
C GLU A 52 -14.28 16.25 -9.47
N ASN A 53 -13.04 16.40 -8.98
CA ASN A 53 -11.98 17.17 -9.63
C ASN A 53 -10.96 16.29 -10.37
N HIS A 54 -10.88 15.01 -10.02
CA HIS A 54 -9.86 14.07 -10.49
C HIS A 54 -10.46 12.70 -10.87
N ALA A 55 -11.62 12.70 -11.52
CA ALA A 55 -12.35 11.50 -11.96
C ALA A 55 -11.47 10.43 -12.64
N THR A 56 -10.60 10.82 -13.57
CA THR A 56 -9.70 9.88 -14.27
C THR A 56 -8.72 9.20 -13.31
N ASN A 57 -8.15 9.95 -12.37
CA ASN A 57 -7.26 9.40 -11.36
C ASN A 57 -8.02 8.47 -10.41
N TYR A 58 -9.26 8.83 -10.03
CA TYR A 58 -10.09 7.97 -9.21
C TYR A 58 -10.41 6.64 -9.89
N THR A 59 -10.84 6.65 -11.16
CA THR A 59 -11.09 5.40 -11.92
C THR A 59 -9.83 4.52 -11.99
N ARG A 60 -8.66 5.12 -12.22
CA ARG A 60 -7.38 4.39 -12.25
C ARG A 60 -6.99 3.85 -10.88
N LEU A 61 -7.25 4.60 -9.80
CA LEU A 61 -7.09 4.13 -8.43
C LEU A 61 -7.96 2.89 -8.19
N VAL A 62 -9.26 2.96 -8.49
CA VAL A 62 -10.19 1.83 -8.30
C VAL A 62 -9.65 0.57 -9.00
N LYS A 63 -9.23 0.69 -10.27
CA LYS A 63 -8.63 -0.43 -11.00
C LYS A 63 -7.39 -0.98 -10.33
N LEU A 64 -6.47 -0.13 -9.87
CA LEU A 64 -5.28 -0.58 -9.16
C LEU A 64 -5.61 -1.37 -7.89
N LEU A 65 -6.59 -0.89 -7.13
CA LEU A 65 -7.04 -1.57 -5.91
C LEU A 65 -7.65 -2.93 -6.22
N ILE A 66 -8.46 -3.05 -7.27
CA ILE A 66 -9.03 -4.34 -7.67
C ILE A 66 -7.94 -5.29 -8.20
N LEU A 67 -6.93 -4.77 -8.91
CA LEU A 67 -5.81 -5.56 -9.39
C LEU A 67 -4.95 -6.15 -8.25
N LEU A 68 -4.91 -5.54 -7.05
CA LEU A 68 -4.19 -6.11 -5.90
C LEU A 68 -4.73 -7.48 -5.48
N TYR A 69 -6.00 -7.77 -5.75
CA TYR A 69 -6.58 -9.10 -5.50
C TYR A 69 -6.00 -10.16 -6.44
N THR A 70 -5.39 -9.81 -7.56
CA THR A 70 -4.85 -10.82 -8.51
C THR A 70 -3.51 -11.44 -8.12
N SER A 71 -3.01 -11.16 -6.90
CA SER A 71 -1.62 -11.44 -6.49
C SER A 71 -1.32 -12.86 -5.94
N ILE A 72 -2.22 -13.83 -6.08
CA ILE A 72 -2.12 -15.09 -5.30
C ILE A 72 -1.11 -16.12 -5.86
N HIS A 73 -0.94 -16.27 -7.17
CA HIS A 73 -0.30 -17.49 -7.72
C HIS A 73 1.24 -17.57 -7.71
N HIS A 74 1.94 -16.62 -7.07
CA HIS A 74 3.38 -16.72 -6.82
C HIS A 74 3.75 -16.81 -5.34
N GLY A 75 2.88 -17.43 -4.54
CA GLY A 75 3.13 -17.73 -3.14
C GLY A 75 2.31 -16.89 -2.17
N GLY A 76 1.69 -15.79 -2.61
CA GLY A 76 0.82 -14.97 -1.76
C GLY A 76 -0.47 -15.71 -1.41
N MET A 77 -0.56 -16.28 -0.21
CA MET A 77 -1.77 -16.96 0.31
C MET A 77 -2.81 -15.97 0.88
N SER A 78 -2.64 -14.67 0.62
CA SER A 78 -3.47 -13.60 1.14
C SER A 78 -3.35 -12.33 0.29
N HIS A 79 -4.29 -11.42 0.45
CA HIS A 79 -4.21 -10.08 -0.14
C HIS A 79 -3.01 -9.31 0.43
N PRO A 80 -2.26 -8.54 -0.37
CA PRO A 80 -1.02 -7.89 0.06
C PRO A 80 -1.24 -6.89 1.21
N MET A 81 -2.44 -6.32 1.32
CA MET A 81 -2.82 -5.42 2.44
C MET A 81 -3.41 -6.16 3.64
N GLY A 82 -3.43 -7.50 3.69
CA GLY A 82 -4.12 -8.23 4.77
C GLY A 82 -3.59 -7.97 6.20
N HIS A 83 -2.41 -7.37 6.32
CA HIS A 83 -1.76 -6.95 7.58
C HIS A 83 -1.97 -5.47 7.90
N GLU A 84 -2.57 -4.68 6.99
CA GLU A 84 -2.89 -3.28 7.25
C GLU A 84 -3.95 -3.14 8.35
N PRO A 85 -3.98 -1.99 9.06
CA PRO A 85 -4.99 -1.73 10.08
C PRO A 85 -6.43 -1.79 9.55
N ASP A 86 -7.31 -2.43 10.35
CA ASP A 86 -8.77 -2.42 10.17
C ASP A 86 -9.35 -0.99 10.29
N PRO A 87 -10.55 -0.71 9.72
CA PRO A 87 -11.50 -1.65 9.09
C PRO A 87 -11.34 -1.86 7.59
N TYR A 88 -10.52 -1.05 6.92
CA TYR A 88 -10.37 -1.08 5.45
C TYR A 88 -8.91 -1.25 5.05
N PRO A 89 -8.28 -2.42 5.30
CA PRO A 89 -6.88 -2.65 4.97
C PRO A 89 -6.56 -2.38 3.48
N GLN A 90 -7.49 -2.72 2.59
CA GLN A 90 -7.36 -2.58 1.14
C GLN A 90 -7.52 -1.16 0.59
N ILE A 91 -7.94 -0.20 1.42
CA ILE A 91 -8.15 1.19 0.98
C ILE A 91 -6.95 2.00 1.48
N PRO A 92 -6.19 2.68 0.60
CA PRO A 92 -5.03 3.45 1.04
C PRO A 92 -5.47 4.66 1.87
N ALA A 93 -4.63 5.09 2.81
CA ALA A 93 -4.84 6.42 3.40
C ALA A 93 -4.50 7.49 2.34
N VAL A 94 -5.49 8.33 2.04
CA VAL A 94 -5.33 9.45 1.11
C VAL A 94 -4.78 10.64 1.89
N PHE A 95 -3.63 11.15 1.48
CA PHE A 95 -3.05 12.33 2.12
C PHE A 95 -3.73 13.59 1.59
N PRO A 96 -4.26 14.46 2.46
CA PRO A 96 -5.01 15.61 2.03
C PRO A 96 -4.12 16.72 1.46
N ASP A 97 -4.66 17.32 0.41
CA ASP A 97 -4.53 18.70 -0.05
C ASP A 97 -3.15 19.38 0.04
N HIS A 98 -2.45 19.35 -1.10
CA HIS A 98 -1.07 19.78 -1.33
C HIS A 98 -0.90 21.30 -1.29
N THR A 99 -0.98 21.93 -0.12
CA THR A 99 -0.72 23.37 -0.01
C THR A 99 0.71 23.71 0.45
N ARG A 100 1.46 22.76 1.01
CA ARG A 100 2.76 23.05 1.66
C ARG A 100 3.98 22.30 1.10
N CYS A 101 3.81 21.11 0.55
CA CYS A 101 4.90 20.33 -0.03
C CYS A 101 4.36 19.43 -1.15
N PRO A 102 5.11 19.22 -2.25
CA PRO A 102 4.72 18.24 -3.25
C PRO A 102 4.64 16.84 -2.60
N PRO A 103 3.65 16.03 -2.95
CA PRO A 103 3.44 14.71 -2.38
C PRO A 103 4.38 13.69 -3.02
N THR A 104 5.65 13.81 -2.69
CA THR A 104 6.67 12.87 -3.14
C THR A 104 6.91 11.82 -2.06
N PRO A 105 7.36 10.60 -2.44
CA PRO A 105 7.76 9.58 -1.48
C PRO A 105 8.76 10.08 -0.42
N GLU A 106 9.63 11.03 -0.77
CA GLU A 106 10.61 11.63 0.14
C GLU A 106 9.97 12.55 1.19
N ALA A 107 8.81 13.15 0.88
CA ALA A 107 8.06 14.00 1.79
C ALA A 107 7.15 13.21 2.74
N LEU A 108 7.05 11.89 2.54
CA LEU A 108 6.12 11.01 3.25
C LEU A 108 6.29 11.07 4.76
N ILE A 109 7.51 10.83 5.27
CA ILE A 109 7.76 10.81 6.71
C ILE A 109 7.53 12.17 7.38
N PRO A 110 8.05 13.28 6.82
CA PRO A 110 7.72 14.61 7.33
C PRO A 110 6.21 14.85 7.42
N GLN A 111 5.46 14.57 6.36
CA GLN A 111 4.01 14.77 6.34
C GLN A 111 3.30 13.84 7.33
N TYR A 112 3.79 12.60 7.45
CA TYR A 112 3.09 11.57 8.20
C TYR A 112 3.30 11.64 9.71
N CYS A 113 4.54 11.87 10.15
CA CYS A 113 4.89 11.86 11.57
C CYS A 113 5.06 13.26 12.17
N LEU A 114 5.56 14.23 11.40
CA LEU A 114 5.82 15.57 11.95
C LEU A 114 4.55 16.42 11.99
N GLU A 115 3.69 16.34 10.98
CA GLU A 115 2.45 17.13 10.97
C GLU A 115 1.41 16.58 11.97
N SER A 116 1.39 15.26 12.16
CA SER A 116 0.56 14.60 13.16
C SER A 116 1.14 14.68 14.59
N ALA A 117 2.43 15.00 14.71
CA ALA A 117 3.21 14.95 15.95
C ALA A 117 3.07 13.59 16.67
N ASP A 118 3.13 12.49 15.92
CA ASP A 118 3.03 11.14 16.48
C ASP A 118 4.39 10.65 17.02
N PHE A 119 4.63 10.95 18.30
CA PHE A 119 5.85 10.58 19.01
C PHE A 119 6.04 9.08 19.24
N ARG A 120 5.07 8.22 18.88
CA ARG A 120 5.28 6.76 18.90
C ARG A 120 6.31 6.33 17.86
N TYR A 121 6.40 7.06 16.75
CA TYR A 121 7.27 6.75 15.62
C TYR A 121 8.43 7.73 15.50
N LEU A 122 8.54 8.70 16.39
CA LEU A 122 9.54 9.75 16.35
C LEU A 122 10.35 9.79 17.64
N SER A 123 11.66 9.65 17.48
CA SER A 123 12.65 9.85 18.53
C SER A 123 13.61 10.96 18.14
N MET A 124 14.30 11.54 19.11
CA MET A 124 15.30 12.57 18.85
C MET A 124 16.55 12.32 19.68
N THR A 125 17.73 12.40 19.05
CA THR A 125 19.02 12.26 19.74
C THR A 125 19.31 13.49 20.60
N HIS A 126 20.29 13.39 21.50
CA HIS A 126 20.77 14.53 22.31
C HIS A 126 21.32 15.69 21.44
N THR A 127 21.86 15.39 20.26
CA THR A 127 22.28 16.39 19.25
C THR A 127 21.11 16.95 18.43
N GLY A 128 19.89 16.46 18.68
CA GLY A 128 18.64 16.77 18.00
C GLY A 128 18.54 16.35 16.54
N THR A 129 19.13 15.20 16.22
CA THR A 129 18.79 14.44 15.02
C THR A 129 17.47 13.72 15.25
N VAL A 130 16.51 13.89 14.35
CA VAL A 130 15.23 13.17 14.38
C VAL A 130 15.43 11.77 13.78
N LEU A 131 14.89 10.76 14.47
CA LEU A 131 14.92 9.36 14.07
C LEU A 131 13.51 8.77 14.08
N PHE A 132 13.31 7.75 13.27
CA PHE A 132 12.05 7.04 13.09
C PHE A 132 12.25 5.54 13.35
N PRO A 133 12.54 5.13 14.60
CA PRO A 133 12.89 3.76 14.91
C PRO A 133 11.75 2.76 14.64
N GLY A 134 10.50 3.23 14.67
CA GLY A 134 9.31 2.41 14.42
C GLY A 134 9.09 2.01 12.96
N PHE A 135 9.90 2.51 12.02
CA PHE A 135 9.82 2.15 10.60
C PHE A 135 10.99 1.27 10.12
N PHE A 136 11.79 0.76 11.06
CA PHE A 136 12.85 -0.16 10.70
C PHE A 136 12.26 -1.45 10.11
N ASN A 137 12.71 -1.82 8.91
CA ASN A 137 12.18 -2.95 8.14
C ASN A 137 10.66 -2.85 7.92
N THR A 138 10.17 -1.65 7.60
CA THR A 138 8.79 -1.41 7.16
C THR A 138 8.79 -1.08 5.68
N ILE A 139 7.99 -1.82 4.89
CA ILE A 139 7.75 -1.52 3.48
C ILE A 139 6.47 -0.70 3.33
N PHE A 140 6.60 0.54 2.86
CA PHE A 140 5.47 1.37 2.49
C PHE A 140 5.07 1.10 1.04
N ILE A 141 3.76 1.04 0.80
CA ILE A 141 3.17 0.94 -0.54
C ILE A 141 2.53 2.27 -0.88
N VAL A 142 3.00 2.90 -1.96
CA VAL A 142 2.60 4.26 -2.32
C VAL A 142 2.03 4.31 -3.73
N ILE A 143 0.87 4.96 -3.85
CA ILE A 143 0.21 5.30 -5.11
C ILE A 143 0.42 6.80 -5.37
N ASP A 144 1.40 7.11 -6.21
CA ASP A 144 1.65 8.46 -6.73
C ASP A 144 1.05 8.65 -8.13
N GLN A 145 1.22 9.85 -8.71
CA GLN A 145 0.65 10.15 -10.03
C GLN A 145 1.23 9.24 -11.13
N GLU A 146 2.51 8.85 -11.02
CA GLU A 146 3.11 7.93 -11.96
C GLU A 146 2.56 6.51 -11.80
N ALA A 147 2.25 6.06 -10.58
CA ALA A 147 1.55 4.80 -10.35
C ALA A 147 0.18 4.78 -11.03
N LEU A 148 -0.59 5.88 -10.97
CA LEU A 148 -1.85 6.00 -11.71
C LEU A 148 -1.67 6.01 -13.24
N ASN A 149 -0.54 6.51 -13.75
CA ASN A 149 -0.28 6.55 -15.20
C ASN A 149 0.25 5.22 -15.74
N THR A 150 0.97 4.46 -14.93
CA THR A 150 1.71 3.26 -15.35
C THR A 150 1.16 1.98 -14.75
N GLY A 151 0.23 2.06 -13.81
CA GLY A 151 -0.24 0.91 -13.03
C GLY A 151 0.85 0.21 -12.22
N GLN A 152 1.94 0.91 -11.87
CA GLN A 152 3.02 0.37 -11.04
C GLN A 152 3.11 1.09 -9.70
N LEU A 153 2.79 0.39 -8.62
CA LEU A 153 2.86 0.84 -7.24
C LEU A 153 4.31 1.03 -6.82
N ILE A 154 4.59 2.02 -5.97
CA ILE A 154 5.90 2.15 -5.34
C ILE A 154 5.92 1.27 -4.09
N LEU A 155 6.97 0.47 -3.95
CA LEU A 155 7.43 -0.09 -2.68
C LEU A 155 8.65 0.72 -2.24
N LEU A 156 8.65 1.21 -1.01
CA LEU A 156 9.79 1.91 -0.44
C LEU A 156 10.08 1.45 0.98
N GLU A 157 11.36 1.39 1.31
CA GLU A 157 11.87 1.23 2.67
C GLU A 157 12.61 2.48 3.10
N LEU A 158 12.57 2.76 4.40
CA LEU A 158 13.15 3.94 4.97
C LEU A 158 14.25 3.58 5.97
N ARG A 159 15.31 4.37 5.93
CA ARG A 159 16.32 4.38 6.98
C ARG A 159 15.75 4.94 8.27
N PRO A 160 16.37 4.65 9.43
CA PRO A 160 15.98 5.26 10.71
C PRO A 160 16.03 6.78 10.74
N ASN A 161 16.71 7.45 9.81
CA ASN A 161 16.71 8.92 9.70
C ASN A 161 15.62 9.47 8.76
N GLY A 162 14.73 8.62 8.25
CA GLY A 162 13.61 8.97 7.38
C GLY A 162 13.97 9.10 5.89
N GLN A 163 15.23 8.84 5.51
CA GLN A 163 15.63 8.80 4.09
C GLN A 163 15.22 7.48 3.45
N ILE A 164 14.91 7.50 2.16
CA ILE A 164 14.65 6.29 1.38
C ILE A 164 15.93 5.45 1.32
N GLU A 165 15.83 4.20 1.76
CA GLU A 165 16.88 3.18 1.68
C GLU A 165 16.83 2.46 0.33
N ASP A 166 15.69 1.84 0.05
CA ASP A 166 15.40 1.09 -1.14
C ASP A 166 14.04 1.47 -1.70
N CYS A 167 13.92 1.46 -3.02
CA CYS A 167 12.69 1.81 -3.72
C CYS A 167 12.60 1.06 -5.03
N THR A 168 11.42 0.49 -5.31
CA THR A 168 11.12 -0.11 -6.61
C THR A 168 9.65 0.11 -6.96
N ARG A 169 9.35 0.01 -8.25
CA ARG A 169 7.97 -0.02 -8.75
C ARG A 169 7.57 -1.44 -9.10
N ILE A 170 6.33 -1.80 -8.82
CA ILE A 170 5.77 -3.14 -9.06
C ILE A 170 4.34 -3.08 -9.59
N ARG A 171 3.92 -4.05 -10.39
CA ARG A 171 2.49 -4.21 -10.69
C ARG A 171 1.75 -4.80 -9.48
N PRO A 172 0.43 -4.58 -9.37
CA PRO A 172 -0.35 -5.03 -8.21
C PRO A 172 -0.21 -6.52 -7.90
N TRP A 173 -0.19 -7.38 -8.93
CA TRP A 173 -0.08 -8.83 -8.74
C TRP A 173 1.28 -9.32 -8.21
N HIS A 174 2.33 -8.51 -8.26
CA HIS A 174 3.62 -8.85 -7.63
C HIS A 174 3.61 -8.58 -6.11
N ALA A 175 2.70 -7.71 -5.63
CA ALA A 175 2.68 -7.25 -4.24
C ALA A 175 2.43 -8.41 -3.26
N GLY A 176 1.55 -9.35 -3.59
CA GLY A 176 1.19 -10.46 -2.70
C GLY A 176 2.38 -11.33 -2.29
N LYS A 177 3.25 -11.67 -3.24
CA LYS A 177 4.47 -12.43 -2.94
C LYS A 177 5.43 -11.62 -2.08
N ILE A 178 5.69 -10.37 -2.45
CA ILE A 178 6.61 -9.50 -1.70
C ILE A 178 6.14 -9.32 -0.25
N MET A 179 4.87 -8.98 -0.07
CA MET A 179 4.31 -8.77 1.26
C MET A 179 4.23 -10.05 2.08
N LEU A 180 4.09 -11.22 1.46
CA LEU A 180 4.21 -12.48 2.20
C LEU A 180 5.62 -12.66 2.78
N PHE A 181 6.66 -12.52 1.95
CA PHE A 181 8.04 -12.71 2.40
C PHE A 181 8.43 -11.64 3.43
N HIS A 182 8.00 -10.40 3.24
CA HIS A 182 8.17 -9.34 4.21
C HIS A 182 7.48 -9.66 5.54
N ASN A 183 6.16 -9.87 5.54
CA ASN A 183 5.38 -10.00 6.77
C ASN A 183 5.59 -11.33 7.50
N ALA A 184 5.87 -12.42 6.77
CA ALA A 184 6.03 -13.74 7.37
C ALA A 184 7.50 -14.09 7.70
N LEU A 185 8.46 -13.59 6.93
CA LEU A 185 9.88 -13.94 7.09
C LEU A 185 10.77 -12.74 7.45
N GLY A 186 10.22 -11.53 7.50
CA GLY A 186 10.96 -10.32 7.86
C GLY A 186 11.96 -9.86 6.79
N TRP A 187 11.76 -10.24 5.52
CA TRP A 187 12.68 -9.91 4.44
C TRP A 187 12.62 -8.42 4.10
N PHE A 188 13.79 -7.85 3.82
CA PHE A 188 13.93 -6.48 3.35
C PHE A 188 13.59 -6.37 1.86
N LEU A 189 13.16 -5.19 1.41
CA LEU A 189 12.90 -4.90 0.01
C LEU A 189 14.14 -5.08 -0.86
N SER A 190 15.32 -4.77 -0.34
CA SER A 190 16.59 -4.98 -1.05
C SER A 190 16.83 -6.45 -1.43
N GLU A 191 16.37 -7.40 -0.62
CA GLU A 191 16.48 -8.84 -0.88
C GLU A 191 15.54 -9.27 -2.02
N MET A 192 14.35 -8.67 -2.10
CA MET A 192 13.32 -9.03 -3.09
C MET A 192 13.36 -8.20 -4.37
N SER A 193 14.04 -7.05 -4.38
CA SER A 193 14.07 -6.11 -5.51
C SER A 193 15.47 -5.81 -6.04
N GLY A 194 16.51 -6.36 -5.39
CA GLY A 194 17.91 -6.18 -5.77
C GLY A 194 18.19 -6.56 -7.22
N LYS A 195 19.14 -5.87 -7.85
CA LYS A 195 19.44 -5.99 -9.31
C LYS A 195 19.66 -7.42 -9.80
N ARG A 196 20.18 -8.32 -8.96
CA ARG A 196 20.44 -9.72 -9.30
C ARG A 196 19.17 -10.58 -9.29
N GLU A 197 18.20 -10.24 -8.45
CA GLU A 197 16.98 -11.01 -8.25
C GLU A 197 15.74 -10.34 -8.87
N ARG A 198 15.85 -9.10 -9.34
CA ARG A 198 14.71 -8.33 -9.88
C ARG A 198 13.94 -9.09 -10.97
N SER A 199 14.62 -9.85 -11.82
CA SER A 199 13.96 -10.65 -12.86
C SER A 199 13.20 -11.89 -12.35
N SER A 200 13.56 -12.44 -11.20
CA SER A 200 12.86 -13.59 -10.60
C SER A 200 11.67 -13.17 -9.74
N TRP A 201 11.76 -12.01 -9.08
CA TRP A 201 10.68 -11.47 -8.25
C TRP A 201 9.66 -10.66 -9.03
N LEU A 202 10.12 -9.92 -10.05
CA LEU A 202 9.30 -8.99 -10.82
C LEU A 202 9.28 -9.34 -12.32
N PRO A 203 8.96 -10.58 -12.71
CA PRO A 203 8.88 -10.94 -14.12
C PRO A 203 7.79 -10.12 -14.81
N GLY A 204 8.11 -9.58 -15.99
CA GLY A 204 7.13 -8.84 -16.80
C GLY A 204 6.61 -7.56 -16.15
N ASN A 205 7.38 -6.92 -15.26
CA ASN A 205 6.99 -5.71 -14.55
C ASN A 205 7.09 -4.44 -15.44
N TYR A 206 6.34 -4.42 -16.53
CA TYR A 206 6.22 -3.28 -17.44
C TYR A 206 5.06 -2.35 -17.02
N PRO A 207 4.92 -1.16 -17.60
CA PRO A 207 3.71 -0.37 -17.41
C PRO A 207 2.44 -1.12 -17.85
N LEU A 208 1.31 -0.79 -17.22
CA LEU A 208 -0.06 -1.20 -17.52
C LEU A 208 -0.83 -0.02 -18.08
N ASN A 209 -1.69 -0.28 -19.06
CA ASN A 209 -2.66 0.70 -19.52
C ASN A 209 -3.95 0.54 -18.70
N LEU A 210 -4.11 1.37 -17.67
CA LEU A 210 -5.30 1.36 -16.81
C LEU A 210 -6.56 1.91 -17.49
N ASP A 211 -6.46 2.47 -18.70
CA ASP A 211 -7.63 2.93 -19.45
C ASP A 211 -8.34 1.77 -20.19
N GLN A 212 -7.73 0.57 -20.21
CA GLN A 212 -8.37 -0.64 -20.74
C GLN A 212 -9.41 -1.20 -19.75
N PRO A 213 -10.44 -1.94 -20.23
CA PRO A 213 -11.34 -2.68 -19.35
C PRO A 213 -10.57 -3.61 -18.42
N LEU A 214 -10.99 -3.71 -17.16
CA LEU A 214 -10.25 -4.42 -16.12
C LEU A 214 -10.02 -5.90 -16.48
N VAL A 215 -11.04 -6.55 -17.05
CA VAL A 215 -10.95 -7.94 -17.51
C VAL A 215 -9.91 -8.10 -18.62
N ASP A 216 -9.79 -7.12 -19.52
CA ASP A 216 -8.83 -7.17 -20.65
C ASP A 216 -7.39 -7.01 -20.19
N ILE A 217 -7.15 -6.20 -19.14
CA ILE A 217 -5.83 -6.05 -18.52
C ILE A 217 -5.34 -7.40 -18.01
N ILE A 218 -6.19 -8.10 -17.25
CA ILE A 218 -5.84 -9.37 -16.60
C ILE A 218 -5.75 -10.49 -17.63
N ASP A 219 -6.69 -10.59 -18.57
CA ASP A 219 -6.65 -11.59 -19.66
C ASP A 219 -5.39 -11.43 -20.52
N SER A 220 -5.03 -10.19 -20.88
CA SER A 220 -3.78 -9.91 -21.61
C SER A 220 -2.54 -10.32 -20.81
N ALA A 221 -2.51 -10.04 -19.50
CA ALA A 221 -1.41 -10.44 -18.63
C ALA A 221 -1.29 -11.96 -18.51
N GLN A 222 -2.43 -12.68 -18.44
CA GLN A 222 -2.49 -14.14 -18.44
C GLN A 222 -1.95 -14.72 -19.75
N GLN A 223 -2.37 -14.19 -20.90
CA GLN A 223 -1.91 -14.63 -22.22
C GLN A 223 -0.39 -14.43 -22.40
N LYS A 224 0.15 -13.33 -21.86
CA LYS A 224 1.59 -13.05 -21.84
C LYS A 224 2.37 -13.82 -20.77
N ARG A 225 1.69 -14.62 -19.95
CA ARG A 225 2.27 -15.35 -18.80
C ARG A 225 2.95 -14.45 -17.78
N GLU A 226 2.42 -13.24 -17.62
CA GLU A 226 2.88 -12.25 -16.63
C GLU A 226 2.20 -12.46 -15.26
N ILE A 227 1.08 -13.20 -15.24
CA ILE A 227 0.37 -13.68 -14.05
C ILE A 227 0.07 -15.17 -14.19
N ASP A 228 0.18 -15.92 -13.09
CA ASP A 228 -0.04 -17.39 -13.10
C ASP A 228 -1.46 -17.79 -12.70
N ILE A 229 -2.50 -17.23 -13.34
CA ILE A 229 -3.91 -17.63 -13.14
C ILE A 229 -4.36 -18.73 -14.13
N ARG A 230 -3.48 -19.71 -14.37
CA ARG A 230 -3.75 -20.81 -15.32
C ARG A 230 -5.08 -21.51 -15.00
N GLY A 231 -5.95 -21.60 -16.00
CA GLY A 231 -7.25 -22.26 -15.90
C GLY A 231 -8.42 -21.32 -15.59
N PHE A 232 -8.17 -20.04 -15.31
CA PHE A 232 -9.23 -19.04 -15.30
C PHE A 232 -9.61 -18.70 -16.74
N THR A 233 -10.87 -18.97 -17.10
CA THR A 233 -11.48 -18.42 -18.29
C THR A 233 -11.86 -16.96 -18.04
N ARG A 234 -12.20 -16.22 -19.11
CA ARG A 234 -12.68 -14.85 -18.99
C ARG A 234 -13.95 -14.76 -18.12
N GLU A 235 -14.83 -15.75 -18.21
CA GLU A 235 -16.06 -15.84 -17.43
C GLU A 235 -15.76 -16.05 -15.94
N LEU A 236 -14.82 -16.97 -15.64
CA LEU A 236 -14.33 -17.22 -14.28
C LEU A 236 -13.69 -15.97 -13.68
N LEU A 237 -12.87 -15.28 -14.47
CA LEU A 237 -12.24 -14.02 -14.06
C LEU A 237 -13.31 -12.95 -13.76
N THR A 238 -14.30 -12.81 -14.63
CA THR A 238 -15.41 -11.87 -14.46
C THR A 238 -16.19 -12.15 -13.17
N ALA A 239 -16.56 -13.42 -12.94
CA ALA A 239 -17.23 -13.82 -11.71
C ALA A 239 -16.38 -13.54 -10.46
N GLN A 240 -15.07 -13.77 -10.55
CA GLN A 240 -14.16 -13.55 -9.44
C GLN A 240 -13.97 -12.06 -9.12
N LEU A 241 -13.88 -11.20 -10.14
CA LEU A 241 -13.82 -9.75 -9.96
C LEU A 241 -15.11 -9.21 -9.33
N GLU A 242 -16.26 -9.78 -9.68
CA GLU A 242 -17.54 -9.39 -9.09
C GLU A 242 -17.63 -9.75 -7.59
N VAL A 243 -16.88 -10.75 -7.13
CA VAL A 243 -16.72 -11.03 -5.70
C VAL A 243 -15.82 -9.98 -5.02
N PHE A 244 -14.74 -9.55 -5.67
CA PHE A 244 -13.80 -8.59 -5.08
C PHE A 244 -14.34 -7.17 -5.08
N ALA A 245 -15.05 -6.80 -6.13
CA ALA A 245 -15.56 -5.46 -6.37
C ALA A 245 -16.97 -5.53 -6.97
N PRO A 246 -17.97 -5.92 -6.17
CA PRO A 246 -19.35 -6.04 -6.63
C PRO A 246 -19.86 -4.77 -7.31
N GLY A 247 -20.45 -4.91 -8.50
CA GLY A 247 -21.01 -3.81 -9.29
C GLY A 247 -19.99 -3.01 -10.12
N TYR A 248 -18.68 -3.19 -9.91
CA TYR A 248 -17.65 -2.43 -10.63
C TYR A 248 -17.72 -2.67 -12.15
N LEU A 249 -17.83 -3.93 -12.57
CA LEU A 249 -17.85 -4.27 -14.00
C LEU A 249 -19.08 -3.73 -14.73
N ALA A 250 -20.21 -3.61 -14.01
CA ALA A 250 -21.42 -3.00 -14.55
C ALA A 250 -21.26 -1.49 -14.74
N LEU A 251 -20.55 -0.81 -13.83
CA LEU A 251 -20.20 0.61 -13.96
C LEU A 251 -19.19 0.85 -15.08
N GLU A 252 -18.15 0.02 -15.19
CA GLU A 252 -17.14 0.09 -16.26
C GLU A 252 -17.78 -0.04 -17.65
N LYS A 253 -18.72 -0.96 -17.81
CA LYS A 253 -19.48 -1.12 -19.07
C LYS A 253 -20.29 0.13 -19.44
N GLN A 254 -20.69 0.93 -18.46
CA GLN A 254 -21.49 2.15 -18.64
C GLN A 254 -20.64 3.43 -18.69
N GLY A 255 -19.32 3.33 -18.46
CA GLY A 255 -18.45 4.50 -18.31
C GLY A 255 -18.72 5.31 -17.03
N LEU A 256 -19.20 4.64 -15.98
CA LEU A 256 -19.59 5.24 -14.69
C LEU A 256 -18.67 4.79 -13.54
N GLU A 257 -17.44 4.36 -13.83
CA GLU A 257 -16.47 3.85 -12.85
C GLU A 257 -16.22 4.84 -11.70
N VAL A 258 -16.28 6.14 -12.00
CA VAL A 258 -16.09 7.23 -11.02
C VAL A 258 -17.11 7.17 -9.88
N GLN A 259 -18.26 6.52 -10.07
CA GLN A 259 -19.31 6.37 -9.06
C GLN A 259 -19.08 5.16 -8.14
N TYR A 260 -18.06 4.35 -8.38
CA TYR A 260 -17.80 3.17 -7.57
C TYR A 260 -17.36 3.57 -6.16
N ASP A 261 -18.05 3.09 -5.13
CA ASP A 261 -17.67 3.30 -3.73
C ASP A 261 -16.62 2.27 -3.29
N LEU A 262 -15.45 2.76 -2.85
CA LEU A 262 -14.34 1.91 -2.38
C LEU A 262 -14.72 1.04 -1.17
N ALA A 263 -15.72 1.43 -0.38
CA ALA A 263 -16.21 0.63 0.74
C ALA A 263 -16.84 -0.70 0.28
N ASN A 264 -17.19 -0.82 -1.00
CA ASN A 264 -17.71 -2.07 -1.59
C ASN A 264 -16.61 -3.07 -1.94
N LEU A 265 -15.33 -2.71 -1.85
CA LEU A 265 -14.24 -3.66 -2.03
C LEU A 265 -14.26 -4.71 -0.91
N MET A 266 -13.99 -5.97 -1.25
CA MET A 266 -13.90 -7.08 -0.27
C MET A 266 -12.91 -6.73 0.87
N ALA A 267 -13.40 -6.80 2.12
CA ALA A 267 -12.72 -6.24 3.30
C ALA A 267 -12.64 -7.23 4.48
N GLY A 268 -11.91 -6.85 5.53
CA GLY A 268 -11.94 -7.55 6.83
C GLY A 268 -11.49 -9.01 6.76
N ASP A 269 -12.20 -9.90 7.45
CA ASP A 269 -11.84 -11.32 7.53
C ASP A 269 -11.92 -12.04 6.17
N ASP A 270 -12.73 -11.55 5.22
CA ASP A 270 -12.81 -12.10 3.85
C ASP A 270 -11.49 -11.88 3.10
N ILE A 271 -10.82 -10.75 3.34
CA ILE A 271 -9.52 -10.45 2.73
C ILE A 271 -8.39 -11.30 3.32
N ARG A 272 -8.51 -11.68 4.59
CA ARG A 272 -7.54 -12.51 5.32
C ARG A 272 -7.69 -14.00 5.00
N SER A 273 -8.91 -14.43 4.70
CA SER A 273 -9.23 -15.81 4.29
C SER A 273 -9.18 -16.02 2.77
N TYR A 274 -8.83 -14.98 2.01
CA TYR A 274 -8.77 -14.96 0.55
C TYR A 274 -7.78 -15.98 -0.04
N ASN A 275 -8.30 -17.03 -0.68
CA ASN A 275 -7.53 -18.04 -1.42
C ASN A 275 -8.27 -18.54 -2.69
N TYR A 276 -8.98 -17.64 -3.39
CA TYR A 276 -10.02 -17.90 -4.43
C TYR A 276 -11.41 -18.25 -3.86
N MET A 277 -12.21 -17.21 -3.62
CA MET A 277 -13.62 -17.39 -3.30
C MET A 277 -14.42 -17.65 -4.58
N ILE A 278 -14.45 -18.93 -5.01
CA ILE A 278 -15.55 -19.46 -5.82
C ILE A 278 -16.31 -20.44 -4.92
N PRO A 279 -17.61 -20.24 -4.64
CA PRO A 279 -18.38 -21.09 -3.74
C PRO A 279 -18.30 -22.58 -4.13
N MET A 280 -18.33 -23.47 -3.14
CA MET A 280 -18.51 -24.91 -3.39
C MET A 280 -19.87 -25.14 -4.07
N GLY A 281 -19.86 -25.32 -5.39
CA GLY A 281 -21.06 -25.60 -6.19
C GLY A 281 -21.09 -24.94 -7.57
N ASP A 282 -20.22 -23.97 -7.84
CA ASP A 282 -20.24 -23.23 -9.11
C ASP A 282 -19.79 -24.11 -10.30
N PRO A 283 -20.60 -24.23 -11.38
CA PRO A 283 -20.22 -24.97 -12.59
C PRO A 283 -18.90 -24.50 -13.22
N ALA A 284 -18.46 -23.27 -12.96
CA ALA A 284 -17.21 -22.74 -13.47
C ALA A 284 -15.97 -23.48 -12.90
N ARG A 285 -16.08 -24.11 -11.72
CA ARG A 285 -15.01 -24.96 -11.14
C ARG A 285 -14.82 -26.29 -11.88
N ARG A 286 -15.85 -26.79 -12.60
CA ARG A 286 -15.79 -28.05 -13.36
C ARG A 286 -14.95 -27.95 -14.64
N GLN A 287 -14.61 -26.74 -15.06
CA GLN A 287 -13.79 -26.49 -16.26
C GLN A 287 -12.31 -26.26 -15.94
N ALA A 288 -11.93 -26.15 -14.66
CA ALA A 288 -10.52 -26.11 -14.29
C ALA A 288 -9.91 -27.50 -14.47
N PRO A 289 -8.82 -27.67 -15.25
CA PRO A 289 -8.18 -28.97 -15.40
C PRO A 289 -7.65 -29.41 -14.03
N SER A 290 -8.21 -30.51 -13.53
CA SER A 290 -7.71 -31.23 -12.38
C SER A 290 -6.23 -31.57 -12.62
N ARG A 291 -5.34 -30.94 -11.86
CA ARG A 291 -3.90 -31.25 -11.89
C ARG A 291 -3.71 -32.72 -11.46
N GLN A 292 -3.27 -33.56 -12.39
CA GLN A 292 -2.50 -34.77 -12.10
C GLN A 292 -1.03 -34.39 -11.91
#